data_AF-A0A9D8FGJ7-F1
#
_entry.id   AF-A0A9D8FGJ7-F1
#
_cell.length_a   1.000
_cell.length_b   1.000
_cell.length_c   1.000
_cell.angle_alpha   90.00
_cell.angle_beta   90.00
_cell.angle_gamma   90.00
#
_symmetry.space_group_name_H-M   'P 1'
#
loop_
_entity.id
_entity.type
_entity.pdbx_description
1 polymer ?
#
loop_
_entity_poly.entity_id
_entity_poly.type
_entity_poly.pdbx_seq_one_letter_code
_entity_poly.pdbx_strand_id
1 'polypeptide(L)'
;MKKSFTLIELLVVVAIIGILAAVGTPIFQGFVVDAKINATRINHNIIKNFITASLTKCSVGSGYIELLRPVSCSKNISQMSDEFAHYFDLKAGFENPYNKNEWAVTVDAKYYKKTGKCLWLGTTCIYGSDNKIYIGTNIGDKSGGSVFLNDIIARE
;
A
#
# COMPACT_ATOMS: atom_id res chain seq x y z
N MET A 1 -22.49 -19.11 48.67
CA MET A 1 -22.41 -17.66 49.02
C MET A 1 -21.86 -16.92 47.81
N LYS A 2 -22.65 -16.07 47.15
CA LYS A 2 -22.15 -15.22 46.05
C LYS A 2 -21.40 -14.05 46.66
N LYS A 3 -20.10 -13.91 46.38
CA LYS A 3 -19.36 -12.67 46.68
C LYS A 3 -19.90 -11.59 45.75
N SER A 4 -20.69 -10.69 46.30
CA SER A 4 -21.13 -9.48 45.61
C SER A 4 -19.96 -8.49 45.61
N PHE A 5 -19.52 -8.04 44.43
CA PHE A 5 -18.55 -6.96 44.32
C PHE A 5 -19.07 -5.71 45.03
N THR A 6 -18.21 -5.02 45.77
CA THR A 6 -18.59 -3.76 46.40
C THR A 6 -18.60 -2.63 45.37
N LEU A 7 -19.48 -1.66 45.57
CA LEU A 7 -19.62 -0.52 44.68
C LEU A 7 -18.34 0.33 44.65
N ILE A 8 -17.60 0.37 45.77
CA ILE A 8 -16.34 1.08 45.88
C ILE A 8 -15.20 0.37 45.14
N GLU A 9 -15.15 -0.96 45.16
CA GLU A 9 -14.20 -1.74 44.34
C GLU A 9 -14.41 -1.48 42.86
N LEU A 10 -15.67 -1.43 42.40
CA LEU A 10 -15.98 -1.12 41.00
C LEU A 10 -15.54 0.30 40.63
N LEU A 11 -15.81 1.28 41.49
CA LEU A 11 -15.52 2.69 41.22
C LEU A 11 -14.02 2.96 41.12
N VAL A 12 -13.21 2.35 42.00
CA VAL A 12 -11.75 2.45 41.94
C VAL A 12 -11.21 1.84 40.64
N VAL A 13 -11.73 0.69 40.21
CA VAL A 13 -11.31 0.05 38.95
C VAL A 13 -11.63 0.95 37.74
N VAL A 14 -12.82 1.53 37.68
CA VAL A 14 -13.20 2.44 36.59
C VAL A 14 -12.33 3.70 36.58
N ALA A 15 -12.02 4.27 37.75
CA ALA A 15 -11.15 5.44 37.84
C ALA A 15 -9.72 5.16 37.32
N ILE A 16 -9.15 4.00 37.66
CA ILE A 16 -7.82 3.59 37.19
C ILE A 16 -7.83 3.35 35.67
N ILE A 17 -8.83 2.63 35.14
CA ILE A 17 -8.96 2.40 33.69
C ILE A 17 -9.12 3.72 32.94
N GLY A 18 -9.86 4.69 33.50
CA GLY A 18 -10.04 6.02 32.91
C GLY A 18 -8.72 6.77 32.71
N ILE A 19 -7.85 6.78 33.72
CA ILE A 19 -6.53 7.43 33.62
C ILE A 19 -5.65 6.71 32.59
N LEU A 20 -5.60 5.37 32.63
CA LEU A 20 -4.78 4.58 31.70
C LEU A 20 -5.24 4.76 30.24
N ALA A 21 -6.55 4.84 29.99
CA ALA A 21 -7.08 5.08 28.66
C ALA A 21 -6.72 6.48 28.14
N ALA A 22 -6.78 7.51 28.99
CA ALA A 22 -6.46 8.88 28.62
C ALA A 22 -5.00 9.07 28.19
N VAL A 23 -4.07 8.41 28.88
CA VAL A 23 -2.63 8.49 28.52
C VAL A 23 -2.25 7.53 27.39
N GLY A 24 -2.91 6.37 27.28
CA GLY A 24 -2.56 5.34 26.29
C GLY A 24 -3.07 5.63 24.88
N THR A 25 -4.27 6.19 24.74
CA THR A 25 -4.91 6.43 23.43
C THR A 25 -4.08 7.22 22.42
N PRO A 26 -3.46 8.38 22.74
CA PRO A 26 -2.67 9.12 21.75
C PRO A 26 -1.41 8.36 21.32
N ILE A 27 -0.80 7.58 22.22
CA ILE A 27 0.40 6.78 21.94
C ILE A 27 0.08 5.66 20.95
N PHE A 28 -1.02 4.92 21.21
CA PHE A 28 -1.45 3.83 20.32
C PHE A 28 -1.77 4.34 18.92
N GLN A 29 -2.41 5.50 18.80
CA GLN A 29 -2.68 6.11 17.49
C GLN A 29 -1.39 6.42 16.71
N GLY A 30 -0.35 6.94 17.38
CA GLY A 30 0.96 7.17 16.77
C GLY A 30 1.61 5.90 16.22
N PHE A 31 1.61 4.81 16.99
CA PHE A 31 2.16 3.53 16.54
C PHE A 31 1.39 2.92 15.37
N VAL A 32 0.06 3.05 15.36
CA VAL A 32 -0.76 2.59 14.23
C VAL A 32 -0.41 3.37 12.97
N VAL A 33 -0.21 4.69 13.05
CA VAL A 33 0.21 5.49 11.90
C VAL A 33 1.60 5.06 11.40
N ASP A 34 2.56 4.87 12.29
CA ASP A 34 3.90 4.38 11.91
C ASP A 34 3.86 3.00 11.25
N ALA A 35 3.03 2.09 11.75
CA ALA A 35 2.80 0.78 11.15
C ALA A 35 2.21 0.90 9.74
N LYS A 36 1.25 1.81 9.53
CA LYS A 36 0.66 2.08 8.20
C LYS A 36 1.69 2.62 7.22
N ILE A 37 2.46 3.64 7.60
CA ILE A 37 3.53 4.21 6.77
C ILE A 37 4.52 3.11 6.35
N ASN A 38 4.98 2.29 7.30
CA ASN A 38 5.94 1.22 7.02
C ASN A 38 5.36 0.11 6.15
N ALA A 39 4.11 -0.30 6.38
CA ALA A 39 3.42 -1.26 5.51
C ALA A 39 3.32 -0.73 4.08
N THR A 40 2.97 0.54 3.89
CA THR A 40 2.91 1.15 2.56
C THR A 40 4.28 1.21 1.88
N ARG A 41 5.36 1.51 2.62
CA ARG A 41 6.73 1.45 2.08
C ARG A 41 7.13 0.04 1.64
N ILE A 42 6.79 -0.96 2.44
CA ILE A 42 7.06 -2.37 2.11
C ILE A 42 6.30 -2.75 0.83
N ASN A 43 5.02 -2.41 0.74
CA ASN A 43 4.21 -2.66 -0.45
C ASN A 43 4.85 -2.05 -1.71
N HIS A 44 5.28 -0.79 -1.63
CA HIS A 44 5.97 -0.11 -2.74
C HIS A 44 7.21 -0.88 -3.21
N ASN A 45 8.07 -1.30 -2.27
CA ASN A 45 9.29 -2.03 -2.59
C ASN A 45 9.00 -3.42 -3.20
N ILE A 46 8.00 -4.13 -2.68
CA ILE A 46 7.60 -5.43 -3.23
C ILE A 46 7.11 -5.27 -4.68
N ILE A 47 6.24 -4.28 -4.93
CA ILE A 47 5.72 -3.99 -6.28
C ILE A 47 6.87 -3.66 -7.24
N LYS A 48 7.77 -2.75 -6.84
CA LYS A 48 8.95 -2.41 -7.64
C LYS A 48 9.79 -3.63 -7.99
N ASN A 49 10.15 -4.42 -6.98
CA ASN A 49 11.05 -5.55 -7.16
C ASN A 49 10.38 -6.63 -8.03
N PHE A 50 9.09 -6.86 -7.85
CA PHE A 50 8.34 -7.83 -8.66
C PHE A 50 8.22 -7.40 -10.12
N ILE A 51 7.90 -6.13 -10.38
CA ILE A 51 7.83 -5.60 -11.76
C ILE A 51 9.21 -5.69 -12.40
N THR A 52 10.27 -5.25 -11.71
CA THR A 52 11.64 -5.33 -12.21
C THR A 52 12.01 -6.77 -12.57
N ALA A 53 11.80 -7.72 -11.65
CA ALA A 53 12.08 -9.13 -11.90
C ALA A 53 11.25 -9.71 -13.05
N SER A 54 9.99 -9.30 -13.18
CA SER A 54 9.12 -9.72 -14.28
C SER A 54 9.61 -9.21 -15.63
N LEU A 55 10.03 -7.94 -15.71
CA LEU A 55 10.63 -7.37 -16.91
C LEU A 55 11.99 -8.00 -17.25
N THR A 56 12.80 -8.28 -16.24
CA THR A 56 14.06 -9.00 -16.44
C THR A 56 13.79 -10.36 -17.06
N LYS A 57 12.81 -11.13 -16.55
CA LYS A 57 12.42 -12.43 -17.14
C LYS A 57 12.05 -12.32 -18.61
N CYS A 58 11.32 -11.28 -19.01
CA CYS A 58 11.03 -11.00 -20.42
C CYS A 58 12.29 -10.75 -21.24
N SER A 59 13.25 -10.02 -20.67
CA SER A 59 14.51 -9.65 -21.35
C SER A 59 15.44 -10.85 -21.53
N VAL A 60 15.43 -11.81 -20.59
CA VAL A 60 16.24 -13.05 -20.69
C VAL A 60 15.62 -14.13 -21.59
N GLY A 61 14.55 -13.82 -22.33
CA GLY A 61 13.97 -14.72 -23.34
C GLY A 61 12.71 -15.47 -22.91
N SER A 62 12.09 -15.14 -21.78
CA SER A 62 10.74 -15.65 -21.48
C SER A 62 9.74 -15.00 -22.45
N GLY A 63 8.99 -15.80 -23.22
CA GLY A 63 7.96 -15.25 -24.12
C GLY A 63 6.74 -14.66 -23.39
N TYR A 64 6.54 -15.07 -22.13
CA TYR A 64 5.40 -14.71 -21.30
C TYR A 64 5.77 -14.59 -19.82
N ILE A 65 4.99 -13.81 -19.06
CA ILE A 65 5.00 -13.73 -17.60
C ILE A 65 3.66 -14.25 -17.07
N GLU A 66 3.71 -15.07 -16.01
CA GLU A 66 2.52 -15.51 -15.29
C GLU A 66 2.05 -14.44 -14.30
N LEU A 67 0.89 -13.84 -14.56
CA LEU A 67 0.19 -12.90 -13.67
C LEU A 67 -1.18 -13.47 -13.27
N LEU A 68 -2.27 -12.73 -13.53
CA LEU A 68 -3.64 -13.28 -13.51
C LEU A 68 -3.85 -14.33 -14.60
N ARG A 69 -3.14 -14.15 -15.71
CA ARG A 69 -3.08 -14.98 -16.90
C ARG A 69 -1.68 -14.84 -17.51
N PRO A 70 -1.26 -15.74 -18.42
CA PRO A 70 -0.04 -15.55 -19.17
C PRO A 70 -0.11 -14.25 -19.99
N VAL A 71 0.85 -13.35 -19.78
CA VAL A 71 0.98 -12.08 -20.49
C VAL A 71 2.24 -12.11 -21.36
N SER A 72 2.09 -11.87 -22.66
CA SER A 72 3.24 -11.82 -23.58
C SER A 72 4.15 -10.64 -23.27
N CYS A 73 5.46 -10.89 -23.24
CA CYS A 73 6.50 -9.89 -23.04
C CYS A 73 6.58 -8.84 -24.16
N SER A 74 6.03 -9.16 -25.35
CA SER A 74 5.95 -8.25 -26.49
C SER A 74 4.84 -7.21 -26.38
N LYS A 75 4.00 -7.27 -25.33
CA LYS A 75 2.97 -6.24 -25.11
C LYS A 75 3.58 -4.85 -24.94
N ASN A 76 2.80 -3.83 -25.26
CA ASN A 76 3.18 -2.44 -25.01
C ASN A 76 3.32 -2.21 -23.49
N ILE A 77 4.28 -1.37 -23.08
CA ILE A 77 4.57 -1.08 -21.67
C ILE A 77 3.33 -0.55 -20.93
N SER A 78 2.48 0.25 -21.58
CA SER A 78 1.24 0.75 -20.98
C SER A 78 0.24 -0.37 -20.73
N GLN A 79 0.10 -1.32 -21.64
CA GLN A 79 -0.79 -2.46 -21.42
C GLN A 79 -0.21 -3.41 -20.37
N MET A 80 1.12 -3.56 -20.34
CA MET A 80 1.80 -4.40 -19.37
C MET A 80 1.74 -3.81 -17.95
N SER A 81 1.84 -2.48 -17.80
CA SER A 81 1.62 -1.81 -16.51
C SER A 81 0.22 -2.05 -15.98
N ASP A 82 -0.78 -2.07 -16.86
CA ASP A 82 -2.17 -2.30 -16.47
C ASP A 82 -2.37 -3.73 -15.96
N GLU A 83 -1.78 -4.72 -16.64
CA GLU A 83 -1.83 -6.12 -16.19
C GLU A 83 -1.12 -6.30 -14.83
N PHE A 84 -0.01 -5.60 -14.58
CA PHE A 84 0.63 -5.61 -13.26
C PHE A 84 -0.27 -5.00 -12.18
N ALA A 85 -0.85 -3.82 -12.43
CA ALA A 85 -1.74 -3.18 -11.48
C ALA A 85 -2.94 -4.07 -11.13
N HIS A 86 -3.59 -4.67 -12.13
CA HIS A 86 -4.68 -5.61 -11.91
C HIS A 86 -4.24 -6.86 -11.15
N TYR A 87 -3.05 -7.40 -11.43
CA TYR A 87 -2.53 -8.55 -10.69
C TYR A 87 -2.37 -8.24 -9.21
N PHE A 88 -1.80 -7.08 -8.88
CA PHE A 88 -1.61 -6.70 -7.49
C PHE A 88 -2.92 -6.46 -6.75
N ASP A 89 -3.87 -5.80 -7.40
CA ASP A 89 -5.18 -5.47 -6.83
C ASP A 89 -6.06 -6.72 -6.64
N LEU A 90 -6.10 -7.62 -7.63
CA LEU A 90 -7.07 -8.73 -7.65
C LEU A 90 -6.54 -10.06 -7.14
N LYS A 91 -5.21 -10.29 -7.18
CA LYS A 91 -4.64 -11.63 -6.93
C LYS A 91 -3.52 -11.66 -5.91
N ALA A 92 -2.68 -10.64 -5.85
CA ALA A 92 -1.50 -10.65 -4.97
C ALA A 92 -1.83 -10.34 -3.49
N GLY A 93 -3.08 -10.03 -3.17
CA GLY A 93 -3.55 -9.84 -1.80
C GLY A 93 -3.11 -8.54 -1.14
N PHE A 94 -2.86 -7.49 -1.94
CA PHE A 94 -2.48 -6.19 -1.41
C PHE A 94 -3.70 -5.48 -0.83
N GLU A 95 -3.60 -5.03 0.42
CA GLU A 95 -4.59 -4.17 1.07
C GLU A 95 -4.00 -2.78 1.29
N ASN A 96 -4.85 -1.76 1.26
CA ASN A 96 -4.45 -0.41 1.61
C ASN A 96 -4.34 -0.29 3.15
N PRO A 97 -3.16 0.05 3.70
CA PRO A 97 -2.96 0.10 5.15
C PRO A 97 -3.77 1.18 5.86
N TYR A 98 -4.18 2.23 5.15
CA TYR A 98 -4.93 3.35 5.70
C TYR A 98 -6.43 3.12 5.71
N ASN A 99 -6.98 2.55 4.63
CA ASN A 99 -8.40 2.27 4.47
C ASN A 99 -8.63 1.03 3.61
N LYS A 100 -9.22 -0.02 4.19
CA LYS A 100 -9.49 -1.29 3.49
C LYS A 100 -10.49 -1.21 2.35
N ASN A 101 -11.31 -0.15 2.32
CA ASN A 101 -12.27 0.08 1.24
C ASN A 101 -11.64 0.88 0.08
N GLU A 102 -10.41 1.35 0.25
CA GLU A 102 -9.64 2.01 -0.80
C GLU A 102 -8.67 1.02 -1.44
N TRP A 103 -8.34 1.30 -2.69
CA TRP A 103 -7.48 0.45 -3.50
C TRP A 103 -6.04 0.54 -3.01
N ALA A 104 -5.39 -0.61 -2.92
CA ALA A 104 -3.98 -0.72 -2.55
C ALA A 104 -3.09 -0.37 -3.73
N VAL A 105 -3.49 -0.81 -4.93
CA VAL A 105 -2.79 -0.58 -6.19
C VAL A 105 -3.79 -0.16 -7.25
N THR A 106 -3.45 0.84 -8.08
CA THR A 106 -4.34 1.31 -9.15
C THR A 106 -3.57 1.68 -10.41
N VAL A 107 -4.29 1.60 -11.52
CA VAL A 107 -3.89 2.12 -12.84
C VAL A 107 -4.39 3.56 -12.99
N ASP A 108 -3.93 4.48 -12.15
CA ASP A 108 -4.33 5.88 -12.28
C ASP A 108 -3.52 6.62 -13.35
N ALA A 109 -3.70 6.21 -14.61
CA ALA A 109 -3.03 6.80 -15.74
C ALA A 109 -3.49 8.25 -16.06
N LYS A 110 -4.59 8.74 -15.47
CA LYS A 110 -5.10 10.10 -15.76
C LYS A 110 -4.55 11.14 -14.81
N TYR A 111 -4.64 10.90 -13.49
CA TYR A 111 -4.16 11.89 -12.52
C TYR A 111 -2.65 11.79 -12.30
N TYR A 112 -2.12 10.56 -12.19
CA TYR A 112 -0.70 10.34 -12.02
C TYR A 112 0.10 10.87 -13.20
N LYS A 113 -0.37 10.65 -14.44
CA LYS A 113 0.27 11.19 -15.66
C LYS A 113 0.33 12.72 -15.69
N LYS A 114 -0.65 13.40 -15.09
CA LYS A 114 -0.72 14.87 -15.07
C LYS A 114 0.13 15.50 -13.97
N THR A 115 0.28 14.81 -12.84
CA THR A 115 0.83 15.40 -11.61
C THR A 115 2.09 14.71 -11.08
N GLY A 116 2.39 13.50 -11.53
CA GLY A 116 3.46 12.65 -10.99
C GLY A 116 3.22 12.20 -9.55
N LYS A 117 1.97 12.29 -9.05
CA LYS A 117 1.61 12.03 -7.65
C LYS A 117 0.42 11.09 -7.57
N CYS A 118 0.54 10.06 -6.75
CA CYS A 118 -0.56 9.17 -6.40
C CYS A 118 -1.31 9.78 -5.21
N LEU A 119 -2.56 10.21 -5.35
CA LEU A 119 -3.18 11.07 -4.32
C LEU A 119 -3.57 10.33 -3.03
N TRP A 120 -4.05 9.11 -3.13
CA TRP A 120 -4.69 8.41 -2.02
C TRP A 120 -3.67 7.79 -1.07
N LEU A 121 -3.84 8.07 0.23
CA LEU A 121 -2.99 7.52 1.29
C LEU A 121 -2.99 5.99 1.24
N GLY A 122 -1.80 5.40 1.30
CA GLY A 122 -1.62 3.95 1.27
C GLY A 122 -1.65 3.33 -0.13
N THR A 123 -2.03 4.09 -1.16
CA THR A 123 -2.21 3.58 -2.52
C THR A 123 -0.92 3.70 -3.33
N THR A 124 -0.67 2.69 -4.15
CA THR A 124 0.36 2.69 -5.20
C THR A 124 -0.27 2.84 -6.59
N CYS A 125 0.13 3.87 -7.31
CA CYS A 125 -0.26 4.11 -8.69
C CYS A 125 0.84 3.58 -9.62
N ILE A 126 0.44 2.82 -10.64
CA ILE A 126 1.34 2.28 -11.66
C ILE A 126 0.93 2.84 -13.02
N TYR A 127 1.90 3.31 -13.79
CA TYR A 127 1.68 3.90 -15.10
C TYR A 127 2.81 3.54 -16.08
N GLY A 128 2.48 3.07 -17.28
CA GLY A 128 3.45 2.78 -18.34
C GLY A 128 3.46 3.86 -19.43
N SER A 129 4.63 4.41 -19.76
CA SER A 129 4.84 5.29 -20.93
C SER A 129 6.27 5.19 -21.44
N ASP A 130 6.47 5.31 -22.76
CA ASP A 130 7.79 5.45 -23.39
C ASP A 130 8.82 4.42 -22.91
N ASN A 131 8.40 3.14 -22.92
CA ASN A 131 9.18 1.98 -22.47
C ASN A 131 9.59 2.02 -20.98
N LYS A 132 8.95 2.86 -20.17
CA LYS A 132 9.16 2.98 -18.73
C LYS A 132 7.86 2.71 -17.97
N ILE A 133 7.99 2.08 -16.81
CA ILE A 133 6.92 1.94 -15.82
C ILE A 133 7.25 2.86 -14.66
N TYR A 134 6.35 3.78 -14.37
CA TYR A 134 6.38 4.69 -13.25
C TYR A 134 5.55 4.09 -12.12
N ILE A 135 6.12 4.07 -10.92
CA ILE A 135 5.48 3.59 -9.70
C ILE A 135 5.50 4.75 -8.72
N GLY A 136 4.33 5.13 -8.22
CA GLY A 136 4.21 6.19 -7.23
C GLY A 136 3.31 5.78 -6.08
N THR A 137 3.72 5.99 -4.85
CA THR A 137 2.96 5.59 -3.66
C THR A 137 2.86 6.73 -2.67
N ASN A 138 1.65 7.01 -2.17
CA ASN A 138 1.49 7.95 -1.06
C ASN A 138 1.63 7.23 0.27
N ILE A 139 2.78 7.37 0.90
CA ILE A 139 3.06 6.74 2.20
C ILE A 139 2.46 7.50 3.37
N GLY A 140 2.09 8.77 3.17
CA GLY A 140 1.62 9.67 4.22
C GLY A 140 2.69 10.06 5.25
N ASP A 141 2.31 10.90 6.19
CA ASP A 141 3.12 11.27 7.36
C ASP A 141 2.34 11.11 8.69
N LYS A 142 3.03 11.40 9.80
CA LYS A 142 2.46 11.31 11.16
C LYS A 142 1.31 12.30 11.41
N SER A 143 1.22 13.36 10.63
CA SER A 143 0.21 14.41 10.72
C SER A 143 -0.98 14.16 9.78
N GLY A 144 -0.98 13.06 9.02
CA GLY A 144 -1.99 12.77 8.01
C GLY A 144 -1.78 13.51 6.68
N GLY A 145 -0.63 14.17 6.51
CA GLY A 145 -0.19 14.76 5.26
C GLY A 145 0.22 13.71 4.24
N SER A 146 0.42 14.14 2.99
CA SER A 146 0.84 13.26 1.88
C SER A 146 2.33 13.35 1.63
N VAL A 147 2.98 12.19 1.58
CA VAL A 147 4.40 12.04 1.23
C VAL A 147 4.48 10.96 0.17
N PHE A 148 5.18 11.24 -0.93
CA PHE A 148 5.19 10.37 -2.11
C PHE A 148 6.54 9.68 -2.27
N LEU A 149 6.51 8.38 -2.54
CA LEU A 149 7.65 7.62 -3.06
C LEU A 149 7.43 7.39 -4.54
N ASN A 150 8.44 7.69 -5.35
CA ASN A 150 8.39 7.54 -6.80
C ASN A 150 9.59 6.75 -7.28
N ASP A 151 9.34 5.75 -8.13
CA ASP A 151 10.35 4.93 -8.77
C ASP A 151 10.02 4.77 -10.26
N ILE A 152 11.05 4.59 -11.09
CA ILE A 152 10.92 4.42 -12.53
C ILE A 152 11.71 3.17 -12.94
N ILE A 153 11.04 2.25 -13.62
CA ILE A 153 11.63 1.03 -14.14
C ILE A 153 11.64 1.12 -15.67
N ALA A 154 12.82 1.09 -16.28
CA ALA A 154 12.95 1.02 -17.73
C ALA A 154 12.89 -0.44 -18.19
N ARG A 155 12.18 -0.70 -19.30
CA ARG A 155 12.35 -1.94 -20.05
C ARG A 155 13.57 -1.75 -20.97
N GLU A 156 14.53 -2.65 -20.88
CA GLU A 156 15.71 -2.69 -21.76
C GLU A 156 15.35 -3.20 -23.16
#